data_AF-A0A381RH65-F1
#
_entry.id   AF-A0A381RH65-F1
#
_cell.length_a   1.000
_cell.length_b   1.000
_cell.length_c   1.000
_cell.angle_alpha   90.00
_cell.angle_beta   90.00
_cell.angle_gamma   90.00
#
_symmetry.space_group_name_H-M   'P 1'
#
loop_
_entity.id
_entity.type
_entity.pdbx_description
1 polymer ?
#
loop_
_entity_poly.entity_id
_entity_poly.type
_entity_poly.pdbx_seq_one_letter_code
_entity_poly.pdbx_strand_id
1 'polypeptide(L)'
;MRFSMTTGSRPTDRTVATLAALTGLVVLGVGIWLFKAPSGQPSPRLAREASEGVAFLDDTECGRCHRNEYDAWTNSHHDLAMQPANPNTVLGDFDDTTFTHFGKTSLFFTHDDEYFVSTEGPDGAVHDYQISYTFGIDPLQQYLVAFPGGRLQSLTIAWDVEQEQWFHLYPNAPIPANDPLHWTGRYQNWNLMCAGCHSTNLRKGYDIKTDTYDTTWAAIDVGCQSCHGPGAAHQI
;
A
#
# COMPACT_ATOMS: atom_id res chain seq x y z
N MET A 1 -59.55 -27.80 -50.56
CA MET A 1 -58.76 -27.40 -51.75
C MET A 1 -57.61 -26.50 -51.29
N ARG A 2 -56.38 -26.91 -51.62
CA ARG A 2 -55.12 -26.14 -51.75
C ARG A 2 -54.52 -25.44 -50.52
N PHE A 3 -53.49 -26.10 -49.98
CA PHE A 3 -52.32 -25.51 -49.34
C PHE A 3 -51.63 -24.51 -50.29
N SER A 4 -51.06 -23.43 -49.74
CA SER A 4 -49.89 -22.78 -50.34
C SER A 4 -49.00 -22.21 -49.26
N MET A 5 -47.85 -22.85 -49.08
CA MET A 5 -46.68 -22.31 -48.38
C MET A 5 -46.10 -21.17 -49.23
N THR A 6 -45.66 -20.09 -48.59
CA THR A 6 -44.69 -19.16 -49.18
C THR A 6 -43.50 -19.02 -48.26
N THR A 7 -42.42 -19.60 -48.77
CA THR A 7 -40.99 -19.53 -48.47
C THR A 7 -40.49 -18.17 -47.99
N GLY A 8 -39.66 -18.21 -46.94
CA GLY A 8 -38.83 -17.09 -46.50
C GLY A 8 -37.74 -16.72 -47.51
N SER A 9 -37.56 -15.42 -47.70
CA SER A 9 -36.47 -14.83 -48.48
C SER A 9 -35.19 -14.79 -47.65
N ARG A 10 -34.10 -15.38 -48.18
CA ARG A 10 -32.74 -15.24 -47.66
C ARG A 10 -32.28 -13.78 -47.81
N PRO A 11 -31.68 -13.16 -46.79
CA PRO A 11 -31.05 -11.86 -46.95
C PRO A 11 -29.82 -12.01 -47.84
N THR A 12 -29.76 -11.13 -48.84
CA THR A 12 -28.68 -11.01 -49.84
C THR A 12 -27.36 -10.56 -49.22
N ASP A 13 -26.28 -11.15 -49.72
CA ASP A 13 -24.84 -11.02 -49.41
C ASP A 13 -24.21 -9.61 -49.42
N ARG A 14 -24.98 -8.54 -49.26
CA ARG A 14 -24.48 -7.15 -49.32
C ARG A 14 -24.49 -6.41 -47.98
N THR A 15 -25.06 -7.01 -46.93
CA THR A 15 -25.08 -6.42 -45.58
C THR A 15 -23.97 -6.94 -44.65
N VAL A 16 -23.22 -7.97 -45.06
CA VAL A 16 -22.09 -8.51 -44.27
C VAL A 16 -20.76 -7.76 -44.55
N ALA A 17 -20.68 -7.01 -45.66
CA ALA A 17 -19.44 -6.34 -46.06
C ALA A 17 -19.17 -4.98 -45.38
N THR A 18 -20.14 -4.40 -44.66
CA THR A 18 -19.96 -3.10 -43.96
C THR A 18 -19.72 -3.22 -42.46
N LEU A 19 -19.78 -4.43 -41.87
CA LEU A 19 -19.47 -4.67 -40.45
C LEU A 19 -18.05 -5.19 -40.20
N ALA A 20 -17.31 -5.61 -41.23
CA ALA A 20 -15.91 -6.03 -41.11
C ALA A 20 -14.90 -4.87 -41.23
N ALA A 21 -15.32 -3.68 -41.70
CA ALA A 21 -14.43 -2.54 -41.88
C ALA A 21 -14.37 -1.58 -40.67
N LEU A 22 -15.26 -1.72 -39.68
CA LEU A 22 -15.27 -0.91 -38.45
C LEU A 22 -14.68 -1.63 -37.23
N THR A 23 -14.51 -2.95 -37.29
CA THR A 23 -13.76 -3.73 -36.27
C THR A 23 -12.25 -3.76 -36.51
N GLY A 24 -11.78 -3.48 -37.74
CA GLY A 24 -10.35 -3.36 -38.05
C GLY A 24 -9.69 -2.03 -37.66
N LEU A 25 -10.47 -0.95 -37.50
CA LEU A 25 -9.94 0.39 -37.21
C LEU A 25 -10.01 0.79 -35.73
N VAL A 26 -10.77 0.07 -34.90
CA VAL A 26 -10.74 0.26 -33.44
C VAL A 26 -9.63 -0.57 -32.79
N VAL A 27 -9.21 -1.69 -33.40
CA VAL A 27 -8.09 -2.52 -32.90
C VAL A 27 -6.72 -1.93 -33.26
N LEU A 28 -6.63 -0.99 -34.21
CA LEU A 28 -5.39 -0.27 -34.56
C LEU A 28 -5.22 1.09 -33.87
N GLY A 29 -6.25 1.59 -33.17
CA GLY A 29 -6.20 2.86 -32.41
C GLY A 29 -5.76 2.73 -30.95
N VAL A 30 -5.74 1.49 -30.41
CA VAL A 30 -5.35 1.19 -29.01
C VAL A 30 -3.89 0.68 -28.92
N GLY A 31 -3.24 0.42 -30.05
CA GLY A 31 -1.91 -0.20 -30.12
C GLY A 31 -0.71 0.73 -30.28
N ILE A 32 -0.88 2.07 -30.28
CA ILE A 32 0.23 3.04 -30.50
C ILE A 32 0.34 4.05 -29.34
N TRP A 33 0.08 3.61 -28.11
CA TRP A 33 0.46 4.34 -26.89
C TRP A 33 1.36 3.52 -25.96
N LEU A 34 1.85 2.37 -26.44
CA LEU A 34 2.90 1.61 -25.79
C LEU A 34 4.22 1.91 -26.52
N PHE A 35 5.22 2.32 -25.74
CA PHE A 35 6.60 2.63 -26.14
C PHE A 35 6.88 4.04 -26.68
N LYS A 36 6.72 5.03 -25.80
CA LYS A 36 7.76 6.06 -25.66
C LYS A 36 7.88 6.48 -24.20
N ALA A 37 8.48 5.60 -23.39
CA ALA A 37 9.06 6.03 -22.13
C ALA A 37 10.03 7.18 -22.44
N PRO A 38 9.98 8.32 -21.71
CA PRO A 38 11.08 9.24 -21.77
C PRO A 38 12.29 8.46 -21.27
N SER A 39 13.28 8.26 -22.14
CA SER A 39 14.63 7.91 -21.73
C SER A 39 15.21 9.12 -20.99
N GLY A 40 14.68 9.40 -19.81
CA GLY A 40 15.29 10.29 -18.85
C GLY A 40 16.50 9.57 -18.32
N GLN A 41 17.63 9.72 -18.99
CA GLN A 41 18.89 9.44 -18.32
C GLN A 41 18.86 10.26 -17.02
N PRO A 42 19.12 9.63 -15.86
CA PRO A 42 19.15 10.37 -14.60
C PRO A 42 20.09 11.55 -14.80
N SER A 43 19.63 12.73 -14.37
CA SER A 43 20.45 13.94 -14.41
C SER A 43 21.84 13.62 -13.84
N PRO A 44 22.93 14.12 -14.44
CA PRO A 44 24.29 13.90 -13.94
C PRO A 44 24.48 14.26 -12.45
N ARG A 45 23.56 15.04 -11.85
CA ARG A 45 23.50 15.25 -10.40
C ARG A 45 23.04 14.02 -9.60
N LEU A 46 22.01 13.31 -10.06
CA LEU A 46 21.49 12.10 -9.38
C LEU A 46 22.50 10.94 -9.44
N ALA A 47 23.25 10.83 -10.54
CA ALA A 47 24.34 9.85 -10.65
C ALA A 47 25.57 10.20 -9.79
N ARG A 48 25.72 11.47 -9.39
CA ARG A 48 26.83 11.94 -8.55
C ARG A 48 26.54 11.88 -7.05
N GLU A 49 25.27 11.93 -6.64
CA GLU A 49 24.87 11.59 -5.26
C GLU A 49 25.04 10.10 -4.95
N ALA A 50 25.06 9.26 -5.97
CA ALA A 50 25.42 7.84 -5.86
C ALA A 50 26.95 7.59 -5.79
N SER A 51 27.81 8.62 -5.95
CA SER A 51 29.26 8.44 -5.82
C SER A 51 29.70 8.59 -4.36
N GLU A 52 29.96 7.45 -3.72
CA GLU A 52 30.86 7.23 -2.58
C GLU A 52 30.72 8.24 -1.42
N GLY A 53 29.68 8.06 -0.59
CA GLY A 53 29.54 8.77 0.69
C GLY A 53 28.13 8.94 1.22
N VAL A 54 27.10 8.75 0.40
CA VAL A 54 25.68 8.99 0.76
C VAL A 54 24.81 7.72 0.63
N ALA A 55 25.42 6.58 0.31
CA ALA A 55 24.67 5.33 0.18
C ALA A 55 24.31 4.74 1.55
N PHE A 56 23.03 4.35 1.67
CA PHE A 56 22.52 3.62 2.82
C PHE A 56 22.67 2.13 2.57
N LEU A 57 22.92 1.40 3.64
CA LEU A 57 23.16 -0.04 3.64
C LEU A 57 22.02 -0.79 4.32
N ASP A 58 22.02 -2.11 4.21
CA ASP A 58 21.21 -2.94 5.09
C ASP A 58 21.80 -2.90 6.52
N ASP A 59 20.95 -2.86 7.55
CA ASP A 59 21.42 -2.75 8.95
C ASP A 59 22.26 -3.97 9.38
N THR A 60 22.09 -5.12 8.74
CA THR A 60 22.94 -6.30 8.97
C THR A 60 24.42 -6.04 8.66
N GLU A 61 24.72 -5.09 7.77
CA GLU A 61 26.10 -4.71 7.47
C GLU A 61 26.76 -3.99 8.66
N CYS A 62 25.99 -3.21 9.42
CA CYS A 62 26.45 -2.61 10.67
C CYS A 62 26.80 -3.70 11.70
N GLY A 63 25.95 -4.72 11.81
CA GLY A 63 26.10 -5.84 12.75
C GLY A 63 27.28 -6.76 12.52
N ARG A 64 27.94 -6.70 11.35
CA ARG A 64 29.19 -7.44 11.08
C ARG A 64 30.36 -6.98 11.94
N CYS A 65 30.41 -5.68 12.25
CA CYS A 65 31.44 -5.09 13.10
C CYS A 65 30.89 -4.67 14.47
N HIS A 66 29.66 -4.18 14.53
CA HIS A 66 28.97 -3.69 15.74
C HIS A 66 27.98 -4.72 16.28
N ARG A 67 28.49 -5.91 16.62
CA ARG A 67 27.62 -7.04 16.96
C ARG A 67 26.76 -6.79 18.19
N ASN A 68 27.32 -6.20 19.23
CA ASN A 68 26.61 -5.96 20.48
C ASN A 68 25.48 -4.93 20.29
N GLU A 69 25.76 -3.85 19.55
CA GLU A 69 24.78 -2.81 19.27
C GLU A 69 23.68 -3.32 18.35
N TYR A 70 24.05 -4.10 17.33
CA TYR A 70 23.10 -4.72 16.43
C TYR A 70 22.20 -5.73 17.15
N ASP A 71 22.76 -6.57 18.02
CA ASP A 71 21.98 -7.51 18.83
C ASP A 71 21.04 -6.79 19.81
N ALA A 72 21.43 -5.60 20.31
CA ALA A 72 20.57 -4.78 21.17
C ALA A 72 19.47 -4.02 20.39
N TRP A 73 19.72 -3.66 19.13
CA TRP A 73 18.74 -3.04 18.24
C TRP A 73 17.74 -4.06 17.68
N THR A 74 18.19 -5.28 17.38
CA THR A 74 17.33 -6.35 16.86
C THR A 74 16.22 -6.66 17.86
N ASN A 75 14.97 -6.75 17.39
CA ASN A 75 13.75 -6.89 18.19
C ASN A 75 13.46 -5.72 19.15
N SER A 76 14.16 -4.59 19.03
CA SER A 76 13.76 -3.37 19.74
C SER A 76 12.52 -2.75 19.09
N HIS A 77 11.87 -1.80 19.76
CA HIS A 77 10.72 -1.09 19.18
C HIS A 77 11.10 -0.27 17.93
N HIS A 78 12.38 0.07 17.74
CA HIS A 78 12.85 0.74 16.54
C HIS A 78 12.89 -0.20 15.33
N ASP A 79 13.45 -1.39 15.50
CA ASP A 79 13.49 -2.46 14.50
C ASP A 79 12.07 -2.95 14.16
N LEU A 80 11.24 -3.11 15.19
CA LEU A 80 9.87 -3.62 15.04
C LEU A 80 8.83 -2.53 14.71
N ALA A 81 9.26 -1.29 14.43
CA ALA A 81 8.36 -0.14 14.27
C ALA A 81 7.36 -0.31 13.12
N MET A 82 7.75 -1.02 12.05
CA MET A 82 6.87 -1.35 10.93
C MET A 82 7.38 -2.61 10.24
N GLN A 83 6.51 -3.58 9.96
CA GLN A 83 6.91 -4.86 9.36
C GLN A 83 5.90 -5.31 8.30
N PRO A 84 6.30 -6.04 7.25
CA PRO A 84 5.36 -6.65 6.31
C PRO A 84 4.39 -7.56 7.04
N ALA A 85 3.08 -7.43 6.79
CA ALA A 85 2.08 -8.26 7.45
C ALA A 85 2.22 -9.73 7.02
N ASN A 86 2.45 -10.61 7.99
CA ASN A 86 2.60 -12.05 7.79
C ASN A 86 2.41 -12.80 9.14
N PRO A 87 2.35 -14.15 9.15
CA PRO A 87 2.10 -14.94 10.36
C PRO A 87 3.06 -14.74 11.52
N ASN A 88 4.25 -14.19 11.31
CA ASN A 88 5.22 -13.94 12.38
C ASN A 88 5.16 -12.52 12.95
N THR A 89 4.39 -11.62 12.33
CA THR A 89 4.44 -10.17 12.62
C THR A 89 3.09 -9.57 13.01
N VAL A 90 1.99 -10.21 12.59
CA VAL A 90 0.63 -9.85 12.98
C VAL A 90 0.34 -10.39 14.38
N LEU A 91 0.03 -9.48 15.30
CA LEU A 91 -0.34 -9.79 16.68
C LEU A 91 -1.85 -9.83 16.89
N GLY A 92 -2.60 -9.16 16.02
CA GLY A 92 -4.04 -9.04 16.13
C GLY A 92 -4.79 -10.29 15.72
N ASP A 93 -6.01 -10.39 16.22
CA ASP A 93 -6.90 -11.51 15.92
C ASP A 93 -7.63 -11.31 14.58
N PHE A 94 -7.21 -12.08 13.58
CA PHE A 94 -7.82 -12.18 12.25
C PHE A 94 -8.52 -13.53 12.03
N ASP A 95 -9.00 -14.20 13.08
CA ASP A 95 -9.78 -15.45 13.00
C ASP A 95 -11.28 -15.18 12.85
N ASP A 96 -11.64 -14.46 11.76
CA ASP A 96 -13.01 -14.01 11.47
C ASP A 96 -13.64 -13.14 12.58
N THR A 97 -12.84 -12.32 13.23
CA THR A 97 -13.25 -11.50 14.38
C THR A 97 -13.88 -10.18 13.95
N THR A 98 -15.01 -9.83 14.56
CA THR A 98 -15.71 -8.57 14.30
C THR A 98 -15.50 -7.55 15.41
N PHE A 99 -15.32 -6.28 15.04
CA PHE A 99 -15.31 -5.15 15.96
C PHE A 99 -16.37 -4.13 15.54
N THR A 100 -17.20 -3.67 16.48
CA THR A 100 -18.27 -2.68 16.20
C THR A 100 -18.07 -1.42 17.01
N HIS A 101 -18.07 -0.27 16.32
CA HIS A 101 -17.92 1.05 16.92
C HIS A 101 -18.91 2.04 16.30
N PHE A 102 -19.72 2.70 17.14
CA PHE A 102 -20.81 3.60 16.70
C PHE A 102 -21.71 3.01 15.59
N GLY A 103 -22.02 1.72 15.66
CA GLY A 103 -22.88 1.04 14.69
C GLY A 103 -22.21 0.68 13.36
N LYS A 104 -20.91 0.97 13.20
CA LYS A 104 -20.10 0.48 12.08
C LYS A 104 -19.35 -0.79 12.51
N THR A 105 -19.46 -1.86 11.73
CA THR A 105 -18.80 -3.13 12.00
C THR A 105 -17.66 -3.35 11.02
N SER A 106 -16.49 -3.74 11.53
CA SER A 106 -15.36 -4.22 10.75
C SER A 106 -15.14 -5.71 11.03
N LEU A 107 -14.79 -6.49 10.01
CA LEU A 107 -14.43 -7.91 10.11
C LEU A 107 -12.95 -8.06 9.78
N PHE A 108 -12.18 -8.70 10.65
CA PHE A 108 -10.77 -9.01 10.47
C PHE A 108 -10.64 -10.50 10.18
N PHE A 109 -10.05 -10.85 9.04
CA PHE A 109 -10.01 -12.23 8.57
C PHE A 109 -8.74 -12.52 7.77
N THR A 110 -8.48 -13.80 7.51
CA THR A 110 -7.41 -14.24 6.61
C THR A 110 -7.96 -14.89 5.36
N HIS A 111 -7.26 -14.75 4.24
CA HIS A 111 -7.56 -15.43 2.98
C HIS A 111 -6.25 -15.76 2.28
N ASP A 112 -6.04 -17.03 1.91
CA ASP A 112 -4.81 -17.51 1.25
C ASP A 112 -3.51 -17.06 1.95
N ASP A 113 -3.46 -17.20 3.29
CA ASP A 113 -2.35 -16.77 4.17
C ASP A 113 -2.07 -15.25 4.19
N GLU A 114 -2.94 -14.43 3.58
CA GLU A 114 -2.92 -12.97 3.65
C GLU A 114 -3.98 -12.43 4.62
N TYR A 115 -3.74 -11.24 5.16
CA TYR A 115 -4.57 -10.61 6.18
C TYR A 115 -5.47 -9.54 5.58
N PHE A 116 -6.74 -9.51 5.97
CA PHE A 116 -7.73 -8.59 5.43
C PHE A 116 -8.59 -7.95 6.53
N VAL A 117 -9.11 -6.77 6.21
CA VAL A 117 -10.21 -6.14 6.95
C VAL A 117 -11.35 -5.79 5.99
N SER A 118 -12.57 -6.19 6.34
CA SER A 118 -13.80 -5.69 5.70
C SER A 118 -14.31 -4.50 6.51
N THR A 119 -14.28 -3.29 5.96
CA THR A 119 -14.70 -2.06 6.67
C THR A 119 -15.16 -0.94 5.73
N GLU A 120 -15.73 0.13 6.30
CA GLU A 120 -16.24 1.28 5.55
C GLU A 120 -15.11 2.01 4.80
N GLY A 121 -15.22 2.12 3.48
CA GLY A 121 -14.29 2.81 2.59
C GLY A 121 -14.55 4.31 2.46
N PRO A 122 -13.84 5.01 1.55
CA PRO A 122 -14.01 6.44 1.34
C PRO A 122 -15.37 6.81 0.71
N ASP A 123 -16.07 5.84 0.13
CA ASP A 123 -17.41 5.98 -0.45
C ASP A 123 -18.53 5.69 0.57
N GLY A 124 -18.18 5.34 1.81
CA GLY A 124 -19.13 4.96 2.85
C GLY A 124 -19.71 3.55 2.71
N ALA A 125 -19.25 2.76 1.73
CA ALA A 125 -19.63 1.36 1.59
C ALA A 125 -18.57 0.44 2.22
N VAL A 126 -18.95 -0.79 2.57
CA VAL A 126 -18.01 -1.77 3.13
C VAL A 126 -17.26 -2.46 1.98
N HIS A 127 -15.94 -2.54 2.10
CA HIS A 127 -15.06 -3.26 1.16
C HIS A 127 -14.00 -4.04 1.93
N ASP A 128 -13.42 -5.02 1.24
CA ASP A 128 -12.30 -5.81 1.76
C ASP A 128 -10.98 -5.14 1.38
N TYR A 129 -10.10 -5.00 2.36
CA TYR A 129 -8.80 -4.36 2.23
C TYR A 129 -7.72 -5.29 2.76
N GLN A 130 -6.75 -5.60 1.90
CA GLN A 130 -5.56 -6.34 2.31
C GLN A 130 -4.70 -5.47 3.22
N ILE A 131 -4.25 -6.06 4.33
CA ILE A 131 -3.27 -5.47 5.22
C ILE A 131 -1.88 -5.70 4.63
N SER A 132 -1.16 -4.62 4.35
CA SER A 132 0.18 -4.67 3.78
C SER A 132 1.27 -4.70 4.86
N TYR A 133 1.05 -3.98 5.97
CA TYR A 133 2.04 -3.85 7.04
C TYR A 133 1.40 -3.82 8.41
N THR A 134 2.13 -4.30 9.40
CA THR A 134 1.92 -3.98 10.81
C THR A 134 2.70 -2.72 11.17
N PHE A 135 2.17 -1.95 12.12
CA PHE A 135 2.74 -0.67 12.53
C PHE A 135 2.70 -0.55 14.05
N GLY A 136 3.87 -0.54 14.67
CA GLY A 136 4.04 -0.70 16.11
C GLY A 136 4.05 -2.16 16.57
N ILE A 137 4.46 -2.35 17.82
CA ILE A 137 4.58 -3.66 18.48
C ILE A 137 4.04 -3.66 19.92
N ASP A 138 4.13 -2.53 20.64
CA ASP A 138 3.68 -2.37 22.02
C ASP A 138 3.50 -0.87 22.34
N PRO A 139 2.46 -0.46 23.11
CA PRO A 139 1.40 -1.29 23.71
C PRO A 139 0.28 -1.66 22.72
N LEU A 140 0.38 -1.21 21.47
CA LEU A 140 -0.61 -1.45 20.43
C LEU A 140 0.06 -1.75 19.09
N GLN A 141 -0.67 -2.47 18.24
CA GLN A 141 -0.31 -2.67 16.85
C GLN A 141 -1.44 -2.13 15.95
N GLN A 142 -1.08 -1.22 15.05
CA GLN A 142 -1.94 -0.76 13.96
C GLN A 142 -1.62 -1.52 12.67
N TYR A 143 -2.49 -1.35 11.68
CA TYR A 143 -2.37 -2.02 10.39
C TYR A 143 -2.51 -1.01 9.25
N LEU A 144 -1.66 -1.17 8.25
CA LEU A 144 -1.62 -0.29 7.08
C LEU A 144 -2.16 -0.99 5.84
N VAL A 145 -2.96 -0.26 5.08
CA VAL A 145 -3.57 -0.71 3.83
C VAL A 145 -2.98 0.07 2.66
N ALA A 146 -2.53 -0.63 1.62
CA ALA A 146 -2.18 0.00 0.35
C ALA A 146 -3.42 0.58 -0.34
N PHE A 147 -3.33 1.85 -0.73
CA PHE A 147 -4.44 2.62 -1.26
C PHE A 147 -4.04 3.33 -2.57
N PRO A 148 -4.98 3.64 -3.48
CA PRO A 148 -4.67 4.26 -4.75
C PRO A 148 -3.76 5.50 -4.68
N GLY A 149 -2.92 5.65 -5.71
CA GLY A 149 -1.96 6.73 -5.82
C GLY A 149 -0.75 6.59 -4.88
N GLY A 150 -0.37 5.37 -4.52
CA GLY A 150 0.84 5.06 -3.75
C GLY A 150 0.75 5.34 -2.25
N ARG A 151 -0.47 5.44 -1.72
CA ARG A 151 -0.73 5.74 -0.32
C ARG A 151 -0.68 4.47 0.51
N LEU A 152 -0.17 4.58 1.73
CA LEU A 152 -0.45 3.67 2.82
C LEU A 152 -1.37 4.39 3.81
N GLN A 153 -2.52 3.78 4.09
CA GLN A 153 -3.50 4.30 5.04
C GLN A 153 -3.47 3.50 6.32
N SER A 154 -3.42 4.19 7.45
CA SER A 154 -3.47 3.57 8.77
C SER A 154 -4.90 3.38 9.23
N LEU A 155 -5.23 2.16 9.63
CA LEU A 155 -6.50 1.92 10.29
C LEU A 155 -6.57 2.69 11.62
N THR A 156 -7.76 3.18 11.94
CA THR A 156 -8.08 3.78 13.26
C THR A 156 -8.58 2.75 14.27
N ILE A 157 -8.71 1.50 13.83
CA ILE A 157 -8.89 0.33 14.71
C ILE A 157 -7.50 -0.28 14.90
N ALA A 158 -7.11 -0.47 16.15
CA ALA A 158 -5.82 -1.02 16.54
C ALA A 158 -6.01 -2.23 17.44
N TRP A 159 -5.00 -3.07 17.51
CA TRP A 159 -4.92 -4.17 18.46
C TRP A 159 -4.21 -3.70 19.72
N ASP A 160 -4.86 -3.87 20.88
CA ASP A 160 -4.22 -3.73 22.18
C ASP A 160 -3.44 -5.02 22.46
N VAL A 161 -2.12 -4.91 22.58
CA VAL A 161 -1.23 -6.08 22.70
C VAL A 161 -1.28 -6.65 24.11
N GLU A 162 -1.50 -5.80 25.12
CA GLU A 162 -1.58 -6.24 26.52
C GLU A 162 -2.92 -6.90 26.85
N GLN A 163 -4.01 -6.34 26.31
CA GLN A 163 -5.36 -6.84 26.57
C GLN A 163 -5.88 -7.80 25.51
N GLU A 164 -5.13 -8.00 24.43
CA GLU A 164 -5.46 -8.89 23.32
C GLU A 164 -6.87 -8.61 22.76
N GLN A 165 -7.15 -7.33 22.44
CA GLN A 165 -8.45 -6.93 21.90
C GLN A 165 -8.36 -5.78 20.90
N TRP A 166 -9.32 -5.77 19.97
CA TRP A 166 -9.53 -4.65 19.06
C TRP A 166 -10.12 -3.45 19.79
N PHE A 167 -9.59 -2.26 19.51
CA PHE A 167 -10.12 -1.00 20.01
C PHE A 167 -10.03 0.12 18.97
N HIS A 168 -10.81 1.18 19.16
CA HIS A 168 -10.79 2.35 18.28
C HIS A 168 -9.95 3.48 18.89
N LEU A 169 -9.05 4.07 18.10
CA LEU A 169 -8.18 5.18 18.54
C LEU A 169 -8.95 6.46 18.88
N TYR A 170 -10.17 6.60 18.36
CA TYR A 170 -11.09 7.69 18.68
C TYR A 170 -12.33 7.13 19.41
N PRO A 171 -12.25 6.79 20.70
CA PRO A 171 -13.32 6.04 21.38
C PRO A 171 -14.60 6.85 21.61
N ASN A 172 -14.52 8.18 21.56
CA ASN A 172 -15.59 9.08 22.00
C ASN A 172 -16.27 9.85 20.86
N ALA A 173 -15.93 9.58 19.59
CA ALA A 173 -16.47 10.32 18.47
C ALA A 173 -16.67 9.42 17.23
N PRO A 174 -17.86 9.47 16.59
CA PRO A 174 -18.02 8.89 15.28
C PRO A 174 -17.28 9.74 14.24
N ILE A 175 -16.49 9.10 13.40
CA ILE A 175 -15.77 9.75 12.29
C ILE A 175 -16.41 9.29 10.98
N PRO A 176 -17.13 10.17 10.24
CA PRO A 176 -17.75 9.81 8.97
C PRO A 176 -16.71 9.69 7.84
N ALA A 177 -17.03 8.96 6.77
CA ALA A 177 -16.11 8.67 5.66
C ALA A 177 -15.52 9.91 4.96
N ASN A 178 -16.21 11.06 5.01
CA ASN A 178 -15.75 12.32 4.41
C ASN A 178 -14.91 13.19 5.35
N ASP A 179 -14.67 12.75 6.60
CA ASP A 179 -13.87 13.48 7.56
C ASP A 179 -12.36 13.25 7.33
N PRO A 180 -11.51 14.29 7.42
CA PRO A 180 -10.06 14.13 7.30
C PRO A 180 -9.42 13.14 8.30
N LEU A 181 -10.07 12.87 9.44
CA LEU A 181 -9.65 11.90 10.47
C LEU A 181 -10.12 10.47 10.20
N HIS A 182 -11.00 10.26 9.21
CA HIS A 182 -11.39 8.90 8.81
C HIS A 182 -10.15 8.10 8.39
N TRP A 183 -10.15 6.78 8.53
CA TRP A 183 -8.97 5.95 8.21
C TRP A 183 -8.53 6.06 6.74
N THR A 184 -9.43 6.44 5.83
CA THR A 184 -9.09 6.75 4.42
C THR A 184 -8.75 8.23 4.18
N GLY A 185 -8.84 9.06 5.22
CA GLY A 185 -8.63 10.50 5.20
C GLY A 185 -7.16 10.89 5.19
N ARG A 186 -6.90 12.20 5.06
CA ARG A 186 -5.54 12.75 4.92
C ARG A 186 -4.71 12.57 6.19
N TYR A 187 -5.32 12.62 7.37
CA TYR A 187 -4.59 12.55 8.65
C TYR A 187 -4.26 11.12 9.08
N GLN A 188 -4.72 10.11 8.34
CA GLN A 188 -4.36 8.71 8.54
C GLN A 188 -3.39 8.20 7.47
N ASN A 189 -2.94 9.09 6.58
CA ASN A 189 -1.98 8.75 5.53
C ASN A 189 -0.56 8.61 6.12
N TRP A 190 -0.05 7.39 6.12
CA TRP A 190 1.27 7.06 6.65
C TRP A 190 2.39 7.82 5.92
N ASN A 191 2.34 7.94 4.59
CA ASN A 191 3.39 8.63 3.81
C ASN A 191 3.56 10.09 4.26
N LEU A 192 2.45 10.75 4.58
CA LEU A 192 2.42 12.14 5.00
C LEU A 192 2.80 12.28 6.48
N MET A 193 2.17 11.48 7.34
CA MET A 193 2.10 11.72 8.78
C MET A 193 3.14 10.94 9.59
N CYS A 194 3.52 9.75 9.14
CA CYS A 194 4.24 8.77 9.97
C CYS A 194 5.60 8.40 9.39
N ALA A 195 5.68 8.19 8.07
CA ALA A 195 6.82 7.62 7.40
C ALA A 195 8.14 8.35 7.70
N GLY A 196 8.11 9.68 7.87
CA GLY A 196 9.33 10.47 8.10
C GLY A 196 10.04 10.16 9.42
N CYS A 197 9.32 9.64 10.41
CA CYS A 197 9.85 9.30 11.72
C CYS A 197 9.95 7.78 11.94
N HIS A 198 9.18 7.00 11.19
CA HIS A 198 9.06 5.55 11.38
C HIS A 198 9.67 4.75 10.22
N SER A 199 10.64 5.34 9.51
CA SER A 199 11.41 4.66 8.46
C SER A 199 12.80 5.29 8.34
N THR A 200 13.70 4.63 7.63
CA THR A 200 15.07 5.11 7.41
C THR A 200 15.25 5.66 6.01
N ASN A 201 15.81 6.88 5.90
CA ASN A 201 16.08 7.56 4.61
C ASN A 201 14.84 7.67 3.71
N LEU A 202 13.71 8.11 4.28
CA LEU A 202 12.50 8.30 3.52
C LEU A 202 12.67 9.32 2.39
N ARG A 203 12.28 8.92 1.18
CA ARG A 203 11.93 9.82 0.08
C ARG A 203 10.44 9.76 -0.13
N LYS A 204 9.72 10.78 0.34
CA LYS A 204 8.24 10.84 0.28
C LYS A 204 7.69 10.72 -1.15
N GLY A 205 8.38 11.30 -2.14
CA GLY A 205 7.99 11.18 -3.55
C GLY A 205 6.60 11.74 -3.88
N TYR A 206 6.15 12.79 -3.19
CA TYR A 206 4.82 13.37 -3.43
C TYR A 206 4.79 14.26 -4.69
N ASP A 207 3.88 13.98 -5.62
CA ASP A 207 3.59 14.81 -6.79
C ASP A 207 2.27 15.59 -6.57
N ILE A 208 2.37 16.92 -6.55
CA ILE A 208 1.24 17.83 -6.33
C ILE A 208 0.25 17.88 -7.50
N LYS A 209 0.69 17.62 -8.73
CA LYS A 209 -0.16 17.70 -9.93
C LYS A 209 -1.08 16.49 -10.02
N THR A 210 -0.58 15.32 -9.66
CA THR A 210 -1.34 14.06 -9.72
C THR A 210 -1.91 13.65 -8.37
N ASP A 211 -1.51 14.33 -7.28
CA ASP A 211 -1.82 13.95 -5.89
C ASP A 211 -1.47 12.48 -5.64
N THR A 212 -0.22 12.11 -5.90
CA THR A 212 0.27 10.73 -5.74
C THR A 212 1.59 10.69 -4.99
N TYR A 213 1.89 9.53 -4.42
CA TYR A 213 3.15 9.22 -3.75
C TYR A 213 3.91 8.16 -4.53
N ASP A 214 5.21 8.36 -4.68
CA ASP A 214 6.20 7.35 -5.06
C ASP A 214 7.20 7.22 -3.91
N THR A 215 6.68 6.83 -2.74
CA THR A 215 7.44 6.81 -1.50
C THR A 215 8.42 5.65 -1.49
N THR A 216 9.69 5.95 -1.22
CA THR A 216 10.75 4.95 -1.05
C THR A 216 11.51 5.20 0.25
N TRP A 217 12.21 4.19 0.75
CA TRP A 217 13.01 4.21 1.98
C TRP A 217 14.19 3.24 1.85
N ALA A 218 15.19 3.39 2.71
CA ALA A 218 16.31 2.44 2.80
C ALA A 218 15.96 1.24 3.70
N ALA A 219 15.31 1.50 4.83
CA ALA A 219 14.71 0.49 5.71
C ALA A 219 13.30 0.92 6.07
N ILE A 220 12.39 -0.05 6.22
CA ILE A 220 10.97 0.22 6.43
C ILE A 220 10.67 0.72 7.84
N ASP A 221 11.60 0.50 8.76
CA ASP A 221 11.58 0.81 10.18
C ASP A 221 12.71 1.81 10.56
N VAL A 222 12.94 1.98 11.87
CA VAL A 222 13.98 2.86 12.41
C VAL A 222 15.30 2.09 12.57
N GLY A 223 16.00 1.94 11.45
CA GLY A 223 17.31 1.32 11.33
C GLY A 223 18.47 2.16 11.89
N CYS A 224 19.67 1.58 11.91
CA CYS A 224 20.89 2.19 12.47
C CYS A 224 21.17 3.57 11.87
N GLN A 225 20.99 3.66 10.56
CA GLN A 225 21.35 4.84 9.76
C GLN A 225 20.33 5.97 9.86
N SER A 226 19.18 5.75 10.53
CA SER A 226 18.27 6.86 10.92
C SER A 226 18.92 7.79 11.93
N CYS A 227 19.79 7.26 12.79
CA CYS A 227 20.52 8.01 13.81
C CYS A 227 21.97 8.31 13.40
N HIS A 228 22.62 7.37 12.71
CA HIS A 228 24.05 7.45 12.39
C HIS A 228 24.36 7.97 10.97
N GLY A 229 23.34 8.22 10.16
CA GLY A 229 23.51 8.65 8.77
C GLY A 229 23.99 7.53 7.84
N PRO A 230 24.24 7.83 6.55
CA PRO A 230 24.58 6.82 5.54
C PRO A 230 25.92 6.13 5.86
N GLY A 231 25.91 4.80 5.90
CA GLY A 231 27.06 4.00 6.35
C GLY A 231 28.07 3.62 5.27
N ALA A 232 27.81 3.86 3.98
CA ALA A 232 28.67 3.32 2.91
C ALA A 232 30.14 3.74 2.99
N ALA A 233 30.45 4.97 3.41
CA ALA A 233 31.82 5.41 3.61
C ALA A 233 32.45 4.92 4.94
N HIS A 234 31.63 4.42 5.86
CA HIS A 234 32.06 3.88 7.15
C HIS A 234 32.53 2.42 7.06
N GLN A 235 32.13 1.69 6.01
CA GLN A 235 32.46 0.27 5.81
C GLN A 235 33.92 -0.03 5.42
N ILE A 236 34.83 0.94 5.53
CA ILE A 236 36.23 0.82 5.09
C ILE A 236 37.10 0.20 6.18
#